data_AF-A0A7V7AI05-F1
#
_entry.id   AF-A0A7V7AI05-F1
#
_cell.length_a   1.000
_cell.length_b   1.000
_cell.length_c   1.000
_cell.angle_alpha   90.00
_cell.angle_beta   90.00
_cell.angle_gamma   90.00
#
_symmetry.space_group_name_H-M   'P 1'
#
loop_
_entity.id
_entity.type
_entity.pdbx_description
1 polymer ?
#
loop_
_entity_poly.entity_id
_entity_poly.type
_entity_poly.pdbx_seq_one_letter_code
_entity_poly.pdbx_strand_id
1 'polypeptide(L)'
;KHMDINKFTPLQRPADDQKSGTITTHFDYHALSSRLVKLDILGHDDPTMIKMLEDLTGYDAKNISLDDPRTMALFSGVDVLGVTPEEIRTRVGTYGIPEFGTKFVRQMLEDTQPKKFSELVRISGFSHGTDVWLNNAQDLIKSGIAKLSEAISTRDDIMLYLIYRGMAPELAFKIMEDVRKGKGLRTEWEKAMGDHDIPSWYISSCKRIKYMFPKAHAVAYVTMAFRIAYYKVNYPQAFYASFFTVRAGEFDQELIGRGQEEVRRALEEIERKGNEATPKEKSMMTVLEVALEMYARGIMLLPVDLRNSDAVCFQIVDGGLLPPFIALQGVGKTAAQNLVAARRDMYFTSVEDLKLRGKISKNVVQILEEHGCLQGLDETDQLSLF
;
A
#
# COMPACT_ATOMS: atom_id res chain seq x y z
N LYS A 1 -3.45 33.36 -27.94
CA LYS A 1 -2.36 32.80 -28.77
C LYS A 1 -2.17 31.34 -28.38
N HIS A 2 -2.44 30.39 -29.28
CA HIS A 2 -2.12 28.98 -29.05
C HIS A 2 -0.64 28.77 -29.39
N MET A 3 0.12 28.16 -28.48
CA MET A 3 1.52 27.78 -28.71
C MET A 3 1.58 26.31 -29.11
N ASP A 4 2.47 26.00 -30.06
CA ASP A 4 2.70 24.64 -30.54
C ASP A 4 3.76 23.93 -29.68
N ILE A 5 3.60 22.63 -29.43
CA ILE A 5 4.49 21.85 -28.57
C ILE A 5 5.93 21.78 -29.12
N ASN A 6 6.11 21.84 -30.45
CA ASN A 6 7.43 21.81 -31.10
C ASN A 6 8.26 23.08 -30.81
N LYS A 7 7.66 24.11 -30.21
CA LYS A 7 8.41 25.27 -29.67
C LYS A 7 9.14 24.96 -28.37
N PHE A 8 8.82 23.84 -27.73
CA PHE A 8 9.35 23.45 -26.43
C PHE A 8 10.15 22.14 -26.49
N THR A 9 9.66 21.17 -27.26
CA THR A 9 10.26 19.84 -27.35
C THR A 9 9.86 19.15 -28.65
N PRO A 10 10.74 18.35 -29.26
CA PRO A 10 10.33 17.34 -30.24
C PRO A 10 9.35 16.33 -29.60
N LEU A 11 8.63 15.61 -30.46
CA LEU A 11 7.73 14.52 -30.08
C LEU A 11 8.27 13.19 -30.56
N GLN A 12 7.94 12.12 -29.84
CA GLN A 12 8.28 10.75 -30.20
C GLN A 12 7.18 9.79 -29.73
N ARG A 13 7.37 8.49 -29.98
CA ARG A 13 6.59 7.43 -29.35
C ARG A 13 7.42 6.77 -28.25
N PRO A 14 6.78 6.34 -27.15
CA PRO A 14 7.51 5.68 -26.08
C PRO A 14 8.14 4.38 -26.60
N ALA A 15 9.43 4.17 -26.28
CA ALA A 15 10.21 3.01 -26.72
C ALA A 15 10.19 2.76 -28.24
N ASP A 16 10.00 3.81 -29.05
CA ASP A 16 9.88 3.74 -30.52
C ASP A 16 8.77 2.80 -31.05
N ASP A 17 7.81 2.43 -30.20
CA ASP A 17 6.68 1.59 -30.58
C ASP A 17 5.71 2.37 -31.50
N GLN A 18 5.78 2.06 -32.80
CA GLN A 18 4.95 2.66 -33.84
C GLN A 18 3.46 2.38 -33.67
N LYS A 19 3.08 1.33 -32.92
CA LYS A 19 1.68 0.98 -32.65
C LYS A 19 1.11 1.69 -31.41
N SER A 20 1.95 2.32 -30.59
CA SER A 20 1.50 3.00 -29.38
C SER A 20 0.54 4.15 -29.74
N GLY A 21 -0.64 4.18 -29.12
CA GLY A 21 -1.56 5.31 -29.26
C GLY A 21 -1.08 6.60 -28.57
N THR A 22 -0.04 6.51 -27.74
CA THR A 22 0.48 7.62 -26.94
C THR A 22 1.65 8.31 -27.64
N ILE A 23 1.67 9.63 -27.61
CA ILE A 23 2.79 10.47 -28.06
C ILE A 23 3.45 11.07 -26.82
N THR A 24 4.77 11.00 -26.75
CA THR A 24 5.56 11.52 -25.62
C THR A 24 6.44 12.69 -26.06
N THR A 25 6.75 13.57 -25.13
CA THR A 25 7.80 14.58 -25.32
C THR A 25 9.16 13.88 -25.43
N HIS A 26 10.03 14.39 -26.30
CA HIS A 26 11.41 13.90 -26.40
C HIS A 26 12.24 14.30 -25.17
N PHE A 27 12.06 15.55 -24.71
CA PHE A 27 12.63 15.97 -23.43
C PHE A 27 11.77 15.50 -22.28
N ASP A 28 12.42 15.15 -21.17
CA ASP A 28 11.75 14.88 -19.91
C ASP A 28 11.09 16.14 -19.32
N TYR A 29 10.26 15.94 -18.30
CA TYR A 29 9.57 17.05 -17.66
C TYR A 29 10.51 18.00 -16.91
N HIS A 30 11.67 17.56 -16.42
CA HIS A 30 12.59 18.44 -15.70
C HIS A 30 13.07 19.59 -16.59
N ALA A 31 13.38 19.29 -17.86
CA ALA A 31 13.74 20.29 -18.87
C ALA A 31 12.58 21.25 -19.22
N LEU A 32 11.32 20.85 -18.97
CA LEU A 32 10.12 21.59 -19.36
C LEU A 32 9.37 22.24 -18.20
N SER A 33 9.76 21.94 -16.95
CA SER A 33 9.02 22.25 -15.72
C SER A 33 8.71 23.73 -15.51
N SER A 34 9.54 24.65 -16.01
CA SER A 34 9.34 26.10 -15.92
C SER A 34 8.57 26.70 -17.11
N ARG A 35 8.20 25.88 -18.10
CA ARG A 35 7.65 26.31 -19.39
C ARG A 35 6.24 25.77 -19.64
N LEU A 36 5.95 24.57 -19.15
CA LEU A 36 4.68 23.89 -19.35
C LEU A 36 4.07 23.43 -18.03
N VAL A 37 2.75 23.59 -17.91
CA VAL A 37 1.97 23.03 -16.81
C VAL A 37 1.83 21.52 -17.03
N LYS A 38 1.95 20.76 -15.95
CA LYS A 38 1.77 19.30 -15.95
C LYS A 38 0.54 18.94 -15.11
N LEU A 39 -0.26 18.01 -15.62
CA LEU A 39 -1.27 17.30 -14.85
C LEU A 39 -0.69 15.94 -14.47
N ASP A 40 -0.43 15.73 -13.18
CA ASP A 40 0.00 14.42 -12.67
C ASP A 40 -1.21 13.50 -12.49
N ILE A 41 -1.51 12.73 -13.54
CA ILE A 41 -2.56 11.70 -13.55
C ILE A 41 -1.90 10.37 -13.20
N LEU A 42 -1.84 10.07 -11.90
CA LEU A 42 -1.15 8.90 -11.35
C LEU A 42 -2.13 7.74 -11.10
N GLY A 43 -1.66 6.51 -11.31
CA GLY A 43 -2.34 5.31 -10.82
C GLY A 43 -1.98 5.05 -9.36
N HIS A 44 -2.95 4.63 -8.55
CA HIS A 44 -2.75 4.27 -7.14
C HIS A 44 -3.79 3.23 -6.70
N ASP A 45 -3.41 2.37 -5.76
CA ASP A 45 -4.27 1.26 -5.29
C ASP A 45 -5.29 1.68 -4.22
N ASP A 46 -5.13 2.84 -3.57
CA ASP A 46 -6.01 3.31 -2.50
C ASP A 46 -7.44 3.54 -3.01
N PRO A 47 -7.66 4.27 -4.13
CA PRO A 47 -8.99 4.40 -4.73
C PRO A 47 -9.60 3.06 -5.13
N THR A 48 -8.82 2.15 -5.71
CA THR A 48 -9.29 0.81 -6.13
C THR A 48 -9.73 -0.01 -4.93
N MET A 49 -8.93 -0.01 -3.85
CA MET A 49 -9.23 -0.73 -2.61
C MET A 49 -10.48 -0.17 -1.94
N ILE A 50 -10.59 1.15 -1.79
CA ILE A 50 -11.80 1.79 -1.23
C ILE A 50 -13.02 1.46 -2.08
N LYS A 51 -12.93 1.54 -3.41
CA LYS A 51 -14.06 1.23 -4.29
C LYS A 51 -14.54 -0.21 -4.10
N MET A 52 -13.62 -1.18 -4.06
CA MET A 52 -13.97 -2.57 -3.81
C MET A 52 -14.57 -2.78 -2.42
N LEU A 53 -14.06 -2.10 -1.40
CA LEU A 53 -14.61 -2.14 -0.04
C LEU A 53 -16.04 -1.59 0.02
N GLU A 54 -16.32 -0.48 -0.65
CA GLU A 54 -17.66 0.08 -0.78
C GLU A 54 -18.59 -0.89 -1.50
N ASP A 55 -18.13 -1.52 -2.59
CA ASP A 55 -18.92 -2.48 -3.38
C ASP A 55 -19.24 -3.76 -2.57
N LEU A 56 -18.30 -4.25 -1.76
CA LEU A 56 -18.49 -5.44 -0.93
C LEU A 56 -19.35 -5.20 0.30
N THR A 57 -19.32 -4.00 0.88
CA THR A 57 -19.97 -3.71 2.16
C THR A 57 -21.26 -2.89 2.03
N GLY A 58 -21.44 -2.19 0.92
CA GLY A 58 -22.52 -1.22 0.73
C GLY A 58 -22.37 0.05 1.57
N TYR A 59 -21.24 0.24 2.26
CA TYR A 59 -20.98 1.41 3.09
C TYR A 59 -20.09 2.41 2.35
N ASP A 60 -20.50 3.69 2.25
CA ASP A 60 -19.71 4.75 1.61
C ASP A 60 -18.57 5.21 2.54
N ALA A 61 -17.33 5.19 2.03
CA ALA A 61 -16.16 5.54 2.81
C ALA A 61 -16.13 7.02 3.26
N LYS A 62 -16.90 7.89 2.60
CA LYS A 62 -17.06 9.30 2.99
C LYS A 62 -17.86 9.49 4.28
N ASN A 63 -18.67 8.51 4.66
CA ASN A 63 -19.44 8.53 5.90
C ASN A 63 -18.62 8.06 7.12
N ILE A 64 -17.36 7.65 6.92
CA ILE A 64 -16.46 7.24 8.01
C ILE A 64 -15.97 8.49 8.75
N SER A 65 -16.21 8.54 10.07
CA SER A 65 -15.66 9.60 10.92
C SER A 65 -14.16 9.38 11.16
N LEU A 66 -13.35 10.43 11.00
CA LEU A 66 -11.89 10.37 11.12
C LEU A 66 -11.37 10.36 12.57
N ASP A 67 -12.27 10.24 13.54
CA ASP A 67 -12.00 10.13 14.96
C ASP A 67 -12.62 8.86 15.59
N ASP A 68 -13.11 7.92 14.77
CA ASP A 68 -13.69 6.66 15.25
C ASP A 68 -12.74 5.96 16.24
N PRO A 69 -13.13 5.79 17.53
CA PRO A 69 -12.22 5.31 18.56
C PRO A 69 -11.66 3.91 18.30
N ARG A 70 -12.49 3.03 17.70
CA ARG A 70 -12.07 1.66 17.37
C ARG A 70 -11.01 1.66 16.26
N THR A 71 -11.21 2.47 15.24
CA THR A 71 -10.25 2.65 14.15
C THR A 71 -8.96 3.31 14.63
N MET A 72 -9.05 4.34 15.49
CA MET A 72 -7.86 4.95 16.10
C MET A 72 -7.07 3.95 16.96
N ALA A 73 -7.74 3.07 17.71
CA ALA A 73 -7.08 2.07 18.56
C ALA A 73 -6.17 1.12 17.76
N LEU A 74 -6.50 0.86 16.48
CA LEU A 74 -5.70 0.05 15.57
C LEU A 74 -4.25 0.54 15.44
N PHE A 75 -4.04 1.86 15.53
CA PHE A 75 -2.71 2.48 15.36
C PHE A 75 -1.86 2.46 16.64
N SER A 76 -2.39 1.94 17.75
CA SER A 76 -1.70 1.86 19.05
C SER A 76 -1.72 0.45 19.66
N GLY A 77 -2.48 -0.49 19.10
CA GLY A 77 -2.70 -1.80 19.69
C GLY A 77 -3.37 -2.77 18.74
N VAL A 78 -3.55 -4.01 19.22
CA VAL A 78 -4.18 -5.11 18.46
C VAL A 78 -5.51 -5.56 19.06
N ASP A 79 -5.85 -5.10 20.27
CA ASP A 79 -7.05 -5.54 21.00
C ASP A 79 -8.34 -5.40 20.19
N VAL A 80 -8.45 -4.34 19.39
CA VAL A 80 -9.63 -4.08 18.54
C VAL A 80 -9.83 -5.13 17.44
N LEU A 81 -8.76 -5.86 17.09
CA LEU A 81 -8.79 -6.96 16.13
C LEU A 81 -9.21 -8.29 16.76
N GLY A 82 -9.20 -8.39 18.10
CA GLY A 82 -9.52 -9.60 18.84
C GLY A 82 -8.40 -10.65 18.85
N VAL A 83 -7.13 -10.22 18.76
CA VAL A 83 -5.94 -11.08 18.73
C VAL A 83 -4.87 -10.55 19.69
N THR A 84 -3.87 -11.37 20.02
CA THR A 84 -2.71 -10.95 20.81
C THR A 84 -1.52 -10.56 19.93
N PRO A 85 -0.57 -9.75 20.45
CA PRO A 85 0.65 -9.41 19.72
C PRO A 85 1.47 -10.63 19.28
N GLU A 86 1.45 -11.71 20.05
CA GLU A 86 2.18 -12.95 19.78
C GLU A 86 1.56 -13.73 18.62
N GLU A 87 0.22 -13.75 18.53
CA GLU A 87 -0.50 -14.47 17.46
C GLU A 87 -0.16 -13.94 16.08
N ILE A 88 -0.02 -12.61 15.97
CA ILE A 88 0.22 -11.90 14.71
C ILE A 88 1.61 -11.27 14.60
N ARG A 89 2.47 -11.42 15.61
CA ARG A 89 3.87 -10.94 15.64
C ARG A 89 4.06 -9.43 15.53
N THR A 90 3.10 -8.64 16.04
CA THR A 90 3.20 -7.17 16.09
C THR A 90 2.38 -6.58 17.23
N ARG A 91 2.77 -5.41 17.73
CA ARG A 91 2.05 -4.71 18.81
C ARG A 91 1.00 -3.71 18.31
N VAL A 92 0.94 -3.46 17.01
CA VAL A 92 -0.01 -2.52 16.39
C VAL A 92 -0.78 -3.19 15.26
N GLY A 93 -2.07 -2.86 15.11
CA GLY A 93 -2.96 -3.53 14.16
C GLY A 93 -2.87 -3.03 12.71
N THR A 94 -1.75 -2.46 12.26
CA THR A 94 -1.71 -1.72 10.98
C THR A 94 -1.24 -2.54 9.77
N TYR A 95 -1.13 -3.88 9.86
CA TYR A 95 -0.85 -4.71 8.69
C TYR A 95 -1.82 -4.43 7.52
N GLY A 96 -1.28 -4.30 6.32
CA GLY A 96 -2.05 -4.01 5.10
C GLY A 96 -2.63 -2.58 4.99
N ILE A 97 -2.50 -1.74 6.02
CA ILE A 97 -2.91 -0.32 5.96
C ILE A 97 -1.85 0.45 5.16
N PRO A 98 -2.23 1.23 4.13
CA PRO A 98 -1.26 2.02 3.36
C PRO A 98 -0.49 2.97 4.27
N GLU A 99 0.79 3.15 3.98
CA GLU A 99 1.81 3.85 4.79
C GLU A 99 2.12 3.20 6.15
N PHE A 100 1.09 2.97 6.96
CA PHE A 100 1.22 2.51 8.34
C PHE A 100 1.55 1.03 8.50
N GLY A 101 1.41 0.25 7.44
CA GLY A 101 1.65 -1.18 7.44
C GLY A 101 3.11 -1.58 7.30
N THR A 102 4.04 -0.67 7.02
CA THR A 102 5.46 -1.02 6.89
C THR A 102 6.12 -1.25 8.25
N LYS A 103 7.13 -2.15 8.32
CA LYS A 103 7.87 -2.39 9.57
C LYS A 103 8.44 -1.11 10.20
N PHE A 104 8.93 -0.19 9.35
CA PHE A 104 9.45 1.10 9.79
C PHE A 104 8.37 1.96 10.47
N VAL A 105 7.19 2.10 9.86
CA VAL A 105 6.12 2.92 10.41
C VAL A 105 5.45 2.24 11.61
N ARG A 106 5.35 0.91 11.63
CA ARG A 106 4.89 0.16 12.83
C ARG A 106 5.78 0.44 14.04
N GLN A 107 7.11 0.44 13.87
CA GLN A 107 8.01 0.83 14.96
C GLN A 107 7.80 2.28 15.41
N MET A 108 7.52 3.19 14.48
CA MET A 108 7.19 4.58 14.80
C MET A 108 5.87 4.70 15.56
N LEU A 109 4.86 3.91 15.21
CA LEU A 109 3.59 3.83 15.94
C LEU A 109 3.79 3.31 17.36
N GLU A 110 4.64 2.29 17.53
CA GLU A 110 4.99 1.77 18.86
C GLU A 110 5.70 2.83 19.72
N ASP A 111 6.64 3.59 19.12
CA ASP A 111 7.36 4.67 19.80
C ASP A 111 6.45 5.86 20.18
N THR A 112 5.39 6.12 19.41
CA THR A 112 4.59 7.37 19.51
C THR A 112 3.18 7.20 20.08
N GLN A 113 2.59 6.01 20.00
CA GLN A 113 1.29 5.66 20.55
C GLN A 113 0.18 6.70 20.26
N PRO A 114 -0.07 7.02 18.97
CA PRO A 114 -0.94 8.13 18.59
C PRO A 114 -2.38 7.94 19.06
N LYS A 115 -2.98 9.02 19.55
CA LYS A 115 -4.37 9.08 20.06
C LYS A 115 -5.28 9.98 19.22
N LYS A 116 -4.72 10.76 18.28
CA LYS A 116 -5.50 11.67 17.43
C LYS A 116 -5.15 11.50 15.96
N PHE A 117 -6.12 11.77 15.08
CA PHE A 117 -5.91 11.80 13.63
C PHE A 117 -4.75 12.74 13.22
N SER A 118 -4.65 13.91 13.86
CA SER A 118 -3.55 14.85 13.59
C SER A 118 -2.16 14.28 13.91
N GLU A 119 -2.06 13.33 14.85
CA GLU A 119 -0.79 12.67 15.17
C GLU A 119 -0.45 11.63 14.10
N LEU A 120 -1.44 10.94 13.53
CA LEU A 120 -1.24 10.08 12.36
C LEU A 120 -0.73 10.87 11.15
N VAL A 121 -1.25 12.09 10.92
CA VAL A 121 -0.75 13.00 9.87
C VAL A 121 0.72 13.35 10.10
N ARG A 122 1.14 13.53 11.35
CA ARG A 122 2.55 13.83 11.68
C ARG A 122 3.43 12.61 11.50
N ILE A 123 2.97 11.42 11.90
CA ILE A 123 3.66 10.15 11.67
C ILE A 123 3.85 9.88 10.18
N SER A 124 2.83 10.13 9.35
CA SER A 124 2.99 10.10 7.89
C SER A 124 4.06 11.10 7.43
N GLY A 125 4.05 12.34 7.93
CA GLY A 125 5.13 13.29 7.64
C GLY A 125 6.53 12.78 7.99
N PHE A 126 6.69 12.20 9.19
CA PHE A 126 7.94 11.62 9.67
C PHE A 126 8.40 10.41 8.87
N SER A 127 7.46 9.60 8.35
CA SER A 127 7.79 8.38 7.60
C SER A 127 8.24 8.65 6.16
N HIS A 128 7.95 9.83 5.61
CA HIS A 128 8.26 10.19 4.23
C HIS A 128 9.37 11.24 4.14
N GLY A 129 10.61 10.77 4.33
CA GLY A 129 11.80 11.56 4.06
C GLY A 129 13.04 11.05 4.77
N THR A 130 14.18 11.08 4.08
CA THR A 130 15.47 10.73 4.67
C THR A 130 15.86 11.77 5.72
N ASP A 131 16.32 11.29 6.87
CA ASP A 131 16.72 12.08 8.05
C ASP A 131 15.62 12.99 8.62
N VAL A 132 14.35 12.61 8.45
CA VAL A 132 13.21 13.27 9.12
C VAL A 132 12.94 12.61 10.49
N TRP A 133 12.75 11.29 10.52
CA TRP A 133 12.55 10.54 11.76
C TRP A 133 13.87 10.04 12.37
N LEU A 134 14.52 9.08 11.70
CA LEU A 134 15.80 8.52 12.13
C LEU A 134 16.88 9.61 12.10
N ASN A 135 17.77 9.57 13.08
CA ASN A 135 18.83 10.57 13.29
C ASN A 135 18.31 12.00 13.50
N ASN A 136 17.02 12.20 13.80
CA ASN A 136 16.42 13.52 13.91
C ASN A 136 15.23 13.53 14.89
N ALA A 137 13.98 13.55 14.41
CA ALA A 137 12.81 13.73 15.26
C ALA A 137 12.68 12.63 16.33
N GLN A 138 13.08 11.39 16.04
CA GLN A 138 13.02 10.29 16.99
C GLN A 138 13.83 10.59 18.26
N ASP A 139 15.08 11.04 18.11
CA ASP A 139 15.96 11.33 19.24
C ASP A 139 15.44 12.51 20.06
N LEU A 140 14.95 13.56 19.38
CA LEU A 140 14.37 14.74 20.02
C LEU A 140 13.14 14.38 20.87
N ILE A 141 12.30 13.47 20.38
CA ILE A 141 11.10 13.01 21.08
C ILE A 141 11.47 12.07 22.23
N LYS A 142 12.34 11.08 22.00
CA LYS A 142 12.76 10.12 23.02
C LYS A 142 13.54 10.77 24.17
N SER A 143 14.32 11.81 23.89
CA SER A 143 15.05 12.58 24.91
C SER A 143 14.20 13.62 25.63
N GLY A 144 12.94 13.84 25.22
CA GLY A 144 12.06 14.85 25.80
C GLY A 144 12.41 16.29 25.43
N ILE A 145 13.31 16.52 24.47
CA ILE A 145 13.68 17.86 23.98
C ILE A 145 12.51 18.51 23.22
N ALA A 146 11.71 17.71 22.50
CA ALA A 146 10.52 18.16 21.80
C ALA A 146 9.37 17.16 21.96
N LYS A 147 8.14 17.65 22.04
CA LYS A 147 6.95 16.78 21.96
C LYS A 147 6.72 16.31 20.53
N LEU A 148 5.96 15.21 20.36
CA LEU A 148 5.50 14.75 19.04
C LEU A 148 4.81 15.88 18.26
N SER A 149 4.00 16.70 18.94
CA SER A 149 3.29 17.86 18.38
C SER A 149 4.18 19.04 17.97
N GLU A 150 5.45 19.07 18.40
CA GLU A 150 6.38 20.18 18.19
C GLU A 150 7.48 19.87 17.17
N ALA A 151 7.83 18.59 16.97
CA ALA A 151 8.86 18.17 16.02
C ALA A 151 8.50 18.51 14.55
N ILE A 152 9.49 18.60 13.66
CA ILE A 152 9.22 18.98 12.26
C ILE A 152 8.74 17.76 11.49
N SER A 153 7.44 17.68 11.17
CA SER A 153 6.84 16.54 10.45
C SER A 153 6.55 16.83 8.99
N THR A 154 6.24 18.10 8.68
CA THR A 154 5.90 18.54 7.33
C THR A 154 6.55 19.88 7.03
N ARG A 155 6.70 20.23 5.75
CA ARG A 155 7.29 21.52 5.38
C ARG A 155 6.49 22.70 5.94
N ASP A 156 5.17 22.56 5.98
CA ASP A 156 4.25 23.59 6.46
C ASP A 156 4.52 23.93 7.94
N ASP A 157 4.93 22.95 8.76
CA ASP A 157 5.32 23.18 10.15
C ASP A 157 6.47 24.19 10.25
N ILE A 158 7.44 24.14 9.31
CA ILE A 158 8.56 25.10 9.28
C ILE A 158 8.06 26.50 9.02
N MET A 159 7.34 26.70 7.91
CA MET A 159 6.91 28.04 7.52
C MET A 159 6.01 28.67 8.59
N LEU A 160 5.03 27.91 9.09
CA LEU A 160 4.08 28.41 10.08
C LEU A 160 4.74 28.70 11.42
N TYR A 161 5.65 27.84 11.87
CA TYR A 161 6.37 28.07 13.12
C TYR A 161 7.27 29.31 13.02
N LEU A 162 8.02 29.48 11.93
CA LEU A 162 8.88 30.66 11.73
C LEU A 162 8.06 31.96 11.75
N ILE A 163 6.91 31.98 11.05
CA ILE A 163 6.00 33.13 11.05
C ILE A 163 5.46 33.39 12.46
N TYR A 164 5.06 32.34 13.18
CA TYR A 164 4.60 32.44 14.57
C TYR A 164 5.68 33.05 15.49
N ARG A 165 6.97 32.79 15.22
CA ARG A 165 8.12 33.39 15.91
C ARG A 165 8.47 34.81 15.42
N GLY A 166 7.62 35.42 14.59
CA GLY A 166 7.76 36.79 14.12
C GLY A 166 8.60 36.96 12.85
N MET A 167 9.02 35.86 12.20
CA MET A 167 9.79 35.94 10.97
C MET A 167 8.91 36.37 9.79
N ALA A 168 9.47 37.19 8.89
CA ALA A 168 8.76 37.62 7.68
C ALA A 168 8.32 36.41 6.81
N PRO A 169 7.07 36.37 6.30
CA PRO A 169 6.55 35.23 5.56
C PRO A 169 7.38 34.82 4.34
N GLU A 170 7.95 35.77 3.60
CA GLU A 170 8.79 35.47 2.44
C GLU A 170 10.08 34.74 2.84
N LEU A 171 10.71 35.14 3.95
CA LEU A 171 11.91 34.48 4.46
C LEU A 171 11.59 33.08 5.00
N ALA A 172 10.50 32.96 5.77
CA ALA A 172 10.02 31.67 6.27
C ALA A 172 9.72 30.68 5.13
N PHE A 173 9.09 31.16 4.05
CA PHE A 173 8.83 30.37 2.84
C PHE A 173 10.13 29.90 2.16
N LYS A 174 11.11 30.78 1.98
CA LYS A 174 12.40 30.43 1.38
C LYS A 174 13.15 29.38 2.21
N ILE A 175 13.17 29.55 3.53
CA ILE A 175 13.77 28.57 4.46
C ILE A 175 13.07 27.21 4.33
N MET A 176 11.73 27.19 4.40
CA MET A 176 10.95 25.97 4.23
C MET A 176 11.28 25.26 2.91
N GLU A 177 11.29 25.99 1.79
CA GLU A 177 11.49 25.41 0.46
C GLU A 177 12.89 24.83 0.24
N ASP A 178 13.92 25.41 0.85
CA ASP A 178 15.28 24.88 0.77
C ASP A 178 15.45 23.68 1.73
N VAL A 179 14.92 23.74 2.95
CA VAL A 179 14.97 22.61 3.92
C VAL A 179 14.23 21.38 3.38
N ARG A 180 13.00 21.53 2.86
CA ARG A 180 12.24 20.38 2.32
C ARG A 180 12.88 19.74 1.10
N LYS A 181 13.82 20.44 0.44
CA LYS A 181 14.62 19.96 -0.70
C LYS A 181 16.00 19.44 -0.28
N GLY A 182 16.29 19.40 1.03
CA GLY A 182 17.57 18.92 1.53
C GLY A 182 18.74 19.85 1.30
N LYS A 183 18.49 21.13 1.01
CA LYS A 183 19.53 22.14 0.80
C LYS A 183 20.08 22.74 2.10
N GLY A 184 19.49 22.37 3.24
CA GLY A 184 19.87 22.86 4.56
C GLY A 184 19.54 24.33 4.77
N LEU A 185 20.34 24.98 5.64
CA LEU A 185 20.20 26.39 6.00
C LEU A 185 21.45 27.17 5.59
N ARG A 186 21.26 28.43 5.18
CA ARG A 186 22.35 29.38 4.95
C ARG A 186 22.75 30.03 6.27
N THR A 187 24.01 30.48 6.37
CA THR A 187 24.52 31.16 7.57
C THR A 187 23.67 32.37 7.97
N GLU A 188 23.20 33.15 7.00
CA GLU A 188 22.31 34.30 7.23
C GLU A 188 20.94 33.88 7.82
N TRP A 189 20.42 32.71 7.44
CA TRP A 189 19.16 32.19 7.96
C TRP A 189 19.31 31.60 9.35
N GLU A 190 20.43 30.93 9.65
CA GLU A 190 20.72 30.45 11.00
C GLU A 190 20.79 31.62 11.99
N LYS A 191 21.46 32.72 11.60
CA LYS A 191 21.49 33.94 12.39
C LYS A 191 20.09 34.53 12.57
N ALA A 192 19.34 34.71 11.48
CA ALA A 192 17.97 35.22 11.57
C ALA A 192 17.09 34.34 12.47
N MET A 193 17.22 33.01 12.38
CA MET A 193 16.49 32.10 13.27
C MET A 193 16.88 32.31 14.74
N GLY A 194 18.18 32.48 15.02
CA GLY A 194 18.67 32.82 16.36
C GLY A 194 18.14 34.16 16.89
N ASP A 195 18.11 35.20 16.05
CA ASP A 195 17.58 36.53 16.39
C ASP A 195 16.07 36.51 16.71
N HIS A 196 15.35 35.46 16.28
CA HIS A 196 13.94 35.20 16.58
C HIS A 196 13.74 34.17 17.73
N ASP A 197 14.78 33.93 18.53
CA ASP A 197 14.81 33.01 19.68
C ASP A 197 14.48 31.55 19.32
N ILE A 198 14.67 31.14 18.06
CA ILE A 198 14.38 29.77 17.63
C ILE A 198 15.41 28.82 18.25
N PRO A 199 14.97 27.73 18.93
CA PRO A 199 15.89 26.82 19.61
C PRO A 199 16.93 26.21 18.68
N SER A 200 18.15 26.02 19.20
CA SER A 200 19.27 25.42 18.46
C SER A 200 18.97 24.01 17.94
N TRP A 201 18.18 23.22 18.68
CA TRP A 201 17.74 21.89 18.23
C TRP A 201 16.88 21.96 16.97
N TYR A 202 16.06 23.01 16.84
CA TYR A 202 15.17 23.20 15.68
C TYR A 202 16.00 23.54 14.43
N ILE A 203 16.97 24.45 14.58
CA ILE A 203 17.94 24.79 13.53
C ILE A 203 18.73 23.54 13.10
N SER A 204 19.21 22.74 14.05
CA SER A 204 19.91 21.49 13.76
C SER A 204 19.03 20.49 13.00
N SER A 205 17.76 20.35 13.42
CA SER A 205 16.78 19.47 12.77
C SER A 205 16.56 19.88 11.31
N CYS A 206 16.37 21.18 11.02
CA CYS A 206 16.25 21.70 9.66
C CYS A 206 17.46 21.36 8.77
N LYS A 207 18.68 21.32 9.32
CA LYS A 207 19.91 21.02 8.56
C LYS A 207 20.04 19.53 8.22
N ARG A 208 19.37 18.64 8.95
CA ARG A 208 19.45 17.18 8.75
C ARG A 208 18.52 16.70 7.64
N ILE A 209 17.30 17.24 7.59
CA ILE A 209 16.24 16.85 6.65
C ILE A 209 16.75 16.87 5.20
N LYS A 210 16.57 15.77 4.46
CA LYS A 210 16.92 15.67 3.03
C LYS A 210 15.73 15.85 2.10
N TYR A 211 14.56 15.46 2.56
CA TYR A 211 13.31 15.58 1.84
C TYR A 211 12.16 15.60 2.83
N MET A 212 11.09 16.34 2.54
CA MET A 212 9.92 16.38 3.42
C MET A 212 8.62 16.67 2.67
N PHE A 213 7.56 15.99 3.08
CA PHE A 213 6.22 16.12 2.50
C PHE A 213 5.50 17.43 2.85
N PRO A 214 4.61 17.91 1.95
CA PRO A 214 3.60 18.90 2.29
C PRO A 214 2.49 18.29 3.15
N LYS A 215 1.97 19.08 4.11
CA LYS A 215 0.92 18.64 5.03
C LYS A 215 -0.35 18.18 4.32
N ALA A 216 -0.74 18.86 3.24
CA ALA A 216 -1.91 18.47 2.45
C ALA A 216 -1.82 17.04 1.89
N HIS A 217 -0.62 16.60 1.49
CA HIS A 217 -0.41 15.24 0.98
C HIS A 217 -0.48 14.22 2.12
N ALA A 218 0.17 14.49 3.25
CA ALA A 218 0.05 13.64 4.44
C ALA A 218 -1.42 13.50 4.89
N VAL A 219 -2.18 14.60 4.95
CA VAL A 219 -3.62 14.56 5.29
C VAL A 219 -4.41 13.70 4.29
N ALA A 220 -4.16 13.84 2.99
CA ALA A 220 -4.86 13.06 1.97
C ALA A 220 -4.62 11.55 2.13
N TYR A 221 -3.36 11.15 2.30
CA TYR A 221 -2.96 9.75 2.46
C TYR A 221 -3.49 9.16 3.76
N VAL A 222 -3.34 9.88 4.88
CA VAL A 222 -3.85 9.41 6.18
C VAL A 222 -5.37 9.32 6.18
N THR A 223 -6.08 10.19 5.45
CA THR A 223 -7.54 10.07 5.29
C THR A 223 -7.91 8.76 4.58
N MET A 224 -7.20 8.38 3.50
CA MET A 224 -7.45 7.10 2.81
C MET A 224 -7.08 5.91 3.69
N ALA A 225 -5.91 5.95 4.32
CA ALA A 225 -5.44 4.90 5.23
C ALA A 225 -6.41 4.68 6.40
N PHE A 226 -6.93 5.76 6.99
CA PHE A 226 -7.91 5.68 8.08
C PHE A 226 -9.23 5.05 7.62
N ARG A 227 -9.71 5.41 6.43
CA ARG A 227 -10.91 4.78 5.86
C ARG A 227 -10.72 3.29 5.62
N ILE A 228 -9.58 2.89 5.07
CA ILE A 228 -9.24 1.46 4.89
C ILE A 228 -9.14 0.76 6.26
N ALA A 229 -8.54 1.39 7.26
CA ALA A 229 -8.45 0.89 8.63
C ALA A 229 -9.83 0.68 9.27
N TYR A 230 -10.78 1.56 9.00
CA TYR A 230 -12.16 1.39 9.46
C TYR A 230 -12.79 0.12 8.90
N TYR A 231 -12.59 -0.19 7.61
CA TYR A 231 -13.05 -1.45 7.03
C TYR A 231 -12.34 -2.66 7.63
N LYS A 232 -11.05 -2.56 7.93
CA LYS A 232 -10.31 -3.64 8.61
C LYS A 232 -10.92 -4.01 9.97
N VAL A 233 -11.35 -2.99 10.73
CA VAL A 233 -11.96 -3.17 12.05
C VAL A 233 -13.39 -3.70 11.93
N ASN A 234 -14.20 -3.10 11.06
CA ASN A 234 -15.65 -3.32 11.05
C ASN A 234 -16.13 -4.35 10.00
N TYR A 235 -15.36 -4.58 8.94
CA TYR A 235 -15.68 -5.48 7.82
C TYR A 235 -14.45 -6.32 7.44
N PRO A 236 -13.95 -7.17 8.34
CA PRO A 236 -12.63 -7.81 8.20
C PRO A 236 -12.51 -8.68 6.95
N GLN A 237 -13.52 -9.50 6.61
CA GLN A 237 -13.50 -10.30 5.39
C GLN A 237 -13.39 -9.45 4.12
N ALA A 238 -14.12 -8.32 4.06
CA ALA A 238 -14.02 -7.38 2.95
C ALA A 238 -12.63 -6.74 2.87
N PHE A 239 -12.04 -6.37 4.01
CA PHE A 239 -10.67 -5.87 4.06
C PHE A 239 -9.66 -6.86 3.48
N TYR A 240 -9.66 -8.11 3.94
CA TYR A 240 -8.71 -9.13 3.46
C TYR A 240 -8.96 -9.47 1.99
N ALA A 241 -10.22 -9.63 1.57
CA ALA A 241 -10.56 -9.88 0.17
C ALA A 241 -10.06 -8.75 -0.75
N SER A 242 -10.30 -7.48 -0.37
CA SER A 242 -9.83 -6.33 -1.14
C SER A 242 -8.31 -6.19 -1.11
N PHE A 243 -7.65 -6.45 0.02
CA PHE A 243 -6.20 -6.41 0.12
C PHE A 243 -5.55 -7.46 -0.80
N PHE A 244 -5.99 -8.71 -0.74
CA PHE A 244 -5.41 -9.78 -1.55
C PHE A 244 -5.72 -9.63 -3.04
N THR A 245 -6.87 -9.04 -3.38
CA THR A 245 -7.23 -8.76 -4.79
C THR A 245 -6.43 -7.62 -5.38
N VAL A 246 -6.26 -6.51 -4.63
CA VAL A 246 -5.73 -5.26 -5.20
C VAL A 246 -4.22 -5.13 -4.99
N ARG A 247 -3.69 -5.57 -3.84
CA ARG A 247 -2.32 -5.26 -3.41
C ARG A 247 -1.39 -6.47 -3.34
N ALA A 248 -1.92 -7.68 -3.19
CA ALA A 248 -1.11 -8.88 -3.05
C ALA A 248 -0.69 -9.45 -4.42
N GLY A 249 0.08 -8.68 -5.20
CA GLY A 249 0.56 -9.12 -6.52
C GLY A 249 1.41 -10.41 -6.48
N GLU A 250 2.04 -10.70 -5.34
CA GLU A 250 2.84 -11.91 -5.11
C GLU A 250 2.08 -12.99 -4.32
N PHE A 251 0.73 -12.97 -4.27
CA PHE A 251 -0.01 -13.98 -3.51
C PHE A 251 0.29 -15.40 -4.00
N ASP A 252 0.48 -16.32 -3.06
CA ASP A 252 0.74 -17.74 -3.33
C ASP A 252 -0.25 -18.61 -2.56
N GLN A 253 -1.24 -19.14 -3.28
CA GLN A 253 -2.25 -20.02 -2.72
C GLN A 253 -1.66 -21.33 -2.18
N GLU A 254 -0.60 -21.87 -2.77
CA GLU A 254 -0.01 -23.13 -2.35
C GLU A 254 0.63 -22.97 -0.97
N LEU A 255 1.30 -21.83 -0.74
CA LEU A 255 1.91 -21.51 0.54
C LEU A 255 0.87 -21.09 1.58
N ILE A 256 0.04 -20.10 1.26
CA ILE A 256 -0.88 -19.48 2.23
C ILE A 256 -2.04 -20.43 2.56
N GLY A 257 -2.50 -21.23 1.60
CA GLY A 257 -3.58 -22.19 1.75
C GLY A 257 -3.25 -23.37 2.68
N ARG A 258 -1.97 -23.61 2.99
CA ARG A 258 -1.55 -24.61 3.99
C ARG A 258 -1.85 -24.20 5.44
N GLY A 259 -2.28 -22.95 5.65
CA GLY A 259 -2.80 -22.46 6.91
C GLY A 259 -1.79 -21.69 7.76
N GLN A 260 -2.25 -21.29 8.95
CA GLN A 260 -1.58 -20.34 9.83
C GLN A 260 -0.14 -20.73 10.22
N GLU A 261 0.10 -22.01 10.54
CA GLU A 261 1.42 -22.47 10.97
C GLU A 261 2.46 -22.41 9.85
N GLU A 262 2.06 -22.75 8.63
CA GLU A 262 2.95 -22.69 7.47
C GLU A 262 3.26 -21.23 7.10
N VAL A 263 2.26 -20.34 7.15
CA VAL A 263 2.46 -18.89 6.98
C VAL A 263 3.44 -18.35 8.02
N ARG A 264 3.30 -18.74 9.29
CA ARG A 264 4.22 -18.35 10.36
C ARG A 264 5.65 -18.84 10.10
N ARG A 265 5.81 -20.09 9.68
CA ARG A 265 7.11 -20.67 9.33
C ARG A 265 7.78 -19.93 8.18
N ALA A 266 7.03 -19.60 7.14
CA ALA A 266 7.54 -18.87 5.99
C ALA A 266 8.00 -17.45 6.36
N LEU A 267 7.25 -16.76 7.24
CA LEU A 267 7.67 -15.47 7.79
C LEU A 267 9.02 -15.56 8.51
N GLU A 268 9.19 -16.56 9.39
CA GLU A 268 10.44 -16.77 10.13
C GLU A 268 11.63 -17.06 9.21
N GLU A 269 11.41 -17.83 8.14
CA GLU A 269 12.46 -18.11 7.17
C GLU A 269 12.91 -16.84 6.45
N ILE A 270 11.97 -16.02 5.98
CA ILE A 270 12.27 -14.76 5.28
C ILE A 270 12.96 -13.77 6.23
N GLU A 271 12.51 -13.68 7.48
CA GLU A 271 13.15 -12.82 8.49
C GLU A 271 14.59 -13.26 8.80
N ARG A 272 14.84 -14.57 8.88
CA ARG A 272 16.19 -15.10 9.12
C ARG A 272 17.17 -14.78 7.99
N LYS A 273 16.69 -14.68 6.75
CA LYS A 273 17.50 -14.24 5.60
C LYS A 273 17.87 -12.74 5.70
N GLY A 274 17.08 -11.93 6.39
CA GLY A 274 17.35 -10.51 6.61
C GLY A 274 17.63 -9.75 5.31
N ASN A 275 18.86 -9.25 5.14
CA ASN A 275 19.26 -8.53 3.94
C ASN A 275 19.43 -9.42 2.70
N GLU A 276 19.63 -10.72 2.89
CA GLU A 276 19.77 -11.72 1.81
C GLU A 276 18.43 -12.11 1.18
N ALA A 277 17.30 -11.73 1.81
CA ALA A 277 15.98 -11.96 1.24
C ALA A 277 15.81 -11.24 -0.11
N THR A 278 15.33 -11.97 -1.10
CA THR A 278 15.07 -11.47 -2.45
C THR A 278 13.95 -10.42 -2.46
N PRO A 279 13.87 -9.57 -3.51
CA PRO A 279 12.76 -8.63 -3.64
C PRO A 279 11.37 -9.29 -3.62
N LYS A 280 11.25 -10.49 -4.20
CA LYS A 280 10.01 -11.28 -4.18
C LYS A 280 9.66 -11.73 -2.76
N GLU A 281 10.61 -12.27 -2.00
CA GLU A 281 10.39 -12.67 -0.60
C GLU A 281 10.03 -11.48 0.30
N LYS A 282 10.68 -10.32 0.12
CA LYS A 282 10.33 -9.09 0.85
C LYS A 282 8.91 -8.61 0.55
N SER A 283 8.47 -8.75 -0.71
CA SER A 283 7.10 -8.41 -1.12
C SER A 283 6.09 -9.41 -0.54
N MET A 284 6.41 -10.71 -0.59
CA MET A 284 5.62 -11.79 0.01
C MET A 284 5.47 -11.63 1.52
N MET A 285 6.50 -11.12 2.22
CA MET A 285 6.45 -10.90 3.67
C MET A 285 5.22 -10.07 4.10
N THR A 286 4.91 -9.01 3.35
CA THR A 286 3.73 -8.17 3.65
C THR A 286 2.42 -8.94 3.46
N VAL A 287 2.34 -9.80 2.45
CA VAL A 287 1.17 -10.64 2.18
C VAL A 287 1.01 -11.69 3.28
N LEU A 288 2.10 -12.33 3.70
CA LEU A 288 2.11 -13.33 4.78
C LEU A 288 1.75 -12.72 6.14
N GLU A 289 2.22 -11.51 6.45
CA GLU A 289 1.83 -10.77 7.67
C GLU A 289 0.31 -10.55 7.73
N VAL A 290 -0.30 -10.12 6.62
CA VAL A 290 -1.75 -9.92 6.52
C VAL A 290 -2.50 -11.26 6.56
N ALA A 291 -1.98 -12.31 5.93
CA ALA A 291 -2.58 -13.64 5.97
C ALA A 291 -2.52 -14.27 7.38
N LEU A 292 -1.41 -14.11 8.10
CA LEU A 292 -1.27 -14.55 9.49
C LEU A 292 -2.34 -13.88 10.37
N GLU A 293 -2.51 -12.57 10.22
CA GLU A 293 -3.53 -11.82 10.93
C GLU A 293 -4.96 -12.25 10.56
N MET A 294 -5.22 -12.49 9.26
CA MET A 294 -6.52 -13.01 8.80
C MET A 294 -6.86 -14.34 9.50
N TYR A 295 -5.92 -15.28 9.53
CA TYR A 295 -6.12 -16.57 10.21
C TYR A 295 -6.30 -16.42 11.71
N ALA A 296 -5.48 -15.57 12.37
CA ALA A 296 -5.62 -15.31 13.81
C ALA A 296 -6.99 -14.72 14.17
N ARG A 297 -7.63 -14.00 13.24
CA ARG A 297 -8.99 -13.48 13.39
C ARG A 297 -10.09 -14.49 12.98
N GLY A 298 -9.73 -15.75 12.74
CA GLY A 298 -10.67 -16.83 12.42
C GLY A 298 -11.23 -16.81 11.01
N ILE A 299 -10.62 -16.07 10.07
CA ILE A 299 -11.04 -16.02 8.67
C ILE A 299 -10.18 -17.02 7.89
N MET A 300 -10.82 -18.06 7.34
CA MET A 300 -10.13 -19.12 6.63
C MET A 300 -9.92 -18.76 5.16
N LEU A 301 -8.88 -19.32 4.56
CA LEU A 301 -8.69 -19.33 3.12
C LEU A 301 -9.11 -20.70 2.59
N LEU A 302 -10.03 -20.70 1.63
CA LEU A 302 -10.48 -21.93 0.98
C LEU A 302 -9.53 -22.31 -0.16
N PRO A 303 -9.55 -23.57 -0.62
CA PRO A 303 -8.94 -23.95 -1.88
C PRO A 303 -9.58 -23.21 -3.05
N VAL A 304 -8.83 -23.03 -4.15
CA VAL A 304 -9.43 -22.58 -5.41
C VAL A 304 -10.44 -23.63 -5.86
N ASP A 305 -11.61 -23.17 -6.27
CA ASP A 305 -12.72 -24.02 -6.66
C ASP A 305 -13.08 -23.77 -8.12
N LEU A 306 -13.04 -24.83 -8.93
CA LEU A 306 -13.28 -24.74 -10.36
C LEU A 306 -14.67 -24.15 -10.67
N ARG A 307 -15.67 -24.39 -9.82
CA ARG A 307 -17.04 -23.98 -10.06
C ARG A 307 -17.34 -22.53 -9.65
N ASN A 308 -16.74 -22.08 -8.57
CA ASN A 308 -17.12 -20.84 -7.90
C ASN A 308 -16.05 -19.76 -7.97
N SER A 309 -14.74 -20.11 -7.97
CA SER A 309 -13.67 -19.11 -7.93
C SER A 309 -13.75 -18.12 -9.09
N ASP A 310 -13.49 -16.85 -8.80
CA ASP A 310 -13.38 -15.80 -9.81
C ASP A 310 -12.04 -15.88 -10.57
N ALA A 311 -11.89 -15.10 -11.62
CA ALA A 311 -10.64 -15.00 -12.37
C ALA A 311 -9.56 -14.26 -11.59
N VAL A 312 -9.92 -13.15 -10.93
CA VAL A 312 -8.95 -12.21 -10.35
C VAL A 312 -9.31 -11.68 -8.96
N CYS A 313 -10.57 -11.80 -8.54
CA CYS A 313 -11.02 -11.26 -7.26
C CYS A 313 -11.19 -12.35 -6.20
N PHE A 314 -10.71 -12.10 -4.98
CA PHE A 314 -11.10 -12.89 -3.82
C PHE A 314 -12.58 -12.66 -3.52
N GLN A 315 -13.31 -13.74 -3.30
CA GLN A 315 -14.74 -13.69 -2.98
C GLN A 315 -14.96 -14.00 -1.51
N ILE A 316 -15.89 -13.29 -0.89
CA ILE A 316 -16.34 -13.58 0.47
C ILE A 316 -17.40 -14.68 0.38
N VAL A 317 -17.21 -15.77 1.12
CA VAL A 317 -18.13 -16.89 1.20
C VAL A 317 -18.30 -17.36 2.64
N ASP A 318 -19.31 -18.19 2.88
CA ASP A 318 -19.48 -18.81 4.19
C ASP A 318 -18.24 -19.61 4.58
N GLY A 319 -17.67 -19.30 5.74
CA GLY A 319 -16.47 -19.95 6.25
C GLY A 319 -15.14 -19.28 5.88
N GLY A 320 -15.10 -18.27 4.99
CA GLY A 320 -13.83 -17.59 4.70
C GLY A 320 -13.76 -16.83 3.37
N LEU A 321 -12.58 -16.85 2.77
CA LEU A 321 -12.31 -16.27 1.46
C LEU A 321 -12.06 -17.36 0.43
N LEU A 322 -12.72 -17.24 -0.71
CA LEU A 322 -12.48 -18.07 -1.88
C LEU A 322 -11.47 -17.36 -2.81
N PRO A 323 -10.26 -17.92 -2.99
CA PRO A 323 -9.25 -17.33 -3.86
C PRO A 323 -9.64 -17.42 -5.34
N PRO A 324 -9.20 -16.45 -6.17
CA PRO A 324 -9.35 -16.51 -7.62
C PRO A 324 -8.33 -17.44 -8.26
N PHE A 325 -8.56 -17.80 -9.54
CA PHE A 325 -7.59 -18.61 -10.29
C PHE A 325 -6.20 -17.96 -10.40
N ILE A 326 -6.11 -16.62 -10.48
CA ILE A 326 -4.82 -15.92 -10.55
C ILE A 326 -3.97 -16.06 -9.26
N ALA A 327 -4.56 -16.51 -8.14
CA ALA A 327 -3.83 -16.78 -6.91
C ALA A 327 -2.95 -18.04 -7.00
N LEU A 328 -3.19 -18.89 -8.01
CA LEU A 328 -2.36 -20.05 -8.32
C LEU A 328 -1.13 -19.60 -9.11
N GLN A 329 0.06 -19.82 -8.54
CA GLN A 329 1.32 -19.47 -9.21
C GLN A 329 1.41 -20.17 -10.57
N GLY A 330 1.66 -19.39 -11.63
CA GLY A 330 1.72 -19.88 -13.02
C GLY A 330 0.40 -19.79 -13.80
N VAL A 331 -0.71 -19.38 -13.16
CA VAL A 331 -1.98 -19.10 -13.83
C VAL A 331 -2.09 -17.60 -14.14
N GLY A 332 -1.85 -17.23 -15.40
CA GLY A 332 -1.93 -15.83 -15.84
C GLY A 332 -3.37 -15.31 -15.95
N LYS A 333 -3.54 -13.99 -15.89
CA LYS A 333 -4.83 -13.30 -15.97
C LYS A 333 -5.71 -13.75 -17.14
N THR A 334 -5.14 -13.89 -18.33
CA THR A 334 -5.89 -14.35 -19.52
C THR A 334 -6.43 -15.77 -19.36
N ALA A 335 -5.63 -16.69 -18.81
CA ALA A 335 -6.05 -18.07 -18.57
C ALA A 335 -7.19 -18.12 -17.54
N ALA A 336 -7.04 -17.39 -16.43
CA ALA A 336 -8.07 -17.25 -15.41
C ALA A 336 -9.39 -16.70 -15.96
N GLN A 337 -9.32 -15.64 -16.79
CA GLN A 337 -10.50 -15.06 -17.43
C GLN A 337 -11.18 -16.01 -18.41
N ASN A 338 -10.40 -16.75 -19.22
CA ASN A 338 -10.95 -17.72 -20.14
C ASN A 338 -11.64 -18.89 -19.42
N LEU A 339 -11.08 -19.37 -18.30
CA LEU A 339 -11.70 -20.42 -17.49
C LEU A 339 -13.09 -19.99 -16.98
N VAL A 340 -13.19 -18.79 -16.41
CA VAL A 340 -14.47 -18.26 -15.92
C VAL A 340 -15.46 -18.03 -17.06
N ALA A 341 -15.00 -17.50 -18.19
CA ALA A 341 -15.85 -17.29 -19.36
C ALA A 341 -16.41 -18.62 -19.90
N ALA A 342 -15.55 -19.60 -20.13
CA ALA A 342 -15.95 -20.92 -20.61
C ALA A 342 -16.91 -21.62 -19.64
N ARG A 343 -16.63 -21.56 -18.33
CA ARG A 343 -17.48 -22.12 -17.27
C ARG A 343 -18.88 -21.49 -17.24
N ARG A 344 -18.97 -20.19 -17.51
CA ARG A 344 -20.25 -19.46 -17.51
C ARG A 344 -21.15 -19.89 -18.66
N ASP A 345 -20.57 -20.20 -19.81
CA ASP A 345 -21.32 -20.69 -20.97
C ASP A 345 -21.80 -22.13 -20.72
N MET A 346 -20.92 -23.00 -20.24
CA MET A 346 -21.24 -24.37 -19.84
C MET A 346 -20.19 -24.92 -18.88
N TYR A 347 -20.61 -25.65 -17.84
CA TYR A 347 -19.68 -26.35 -16.95
C TYR A 347 -18.85 -27.38 -17.72
N PHE A 348 -17.62 -27.64 -17.25
CA PHE A 348 -16.69 -28.56 -17.92
C PHE A 348 -17.13 -30.01 -17.76
N THR A 349 -17.05 -30.79 -18.83
CA THR A 349 -17.42 -32.22 -18.84
C THR A 349 -16.21 -33.12 -18.60
N SER A 350 -15.02 -32.69 -19.04
CA SER A 350 -13.76 -33.40 -18.88
C SER A 350 -12.57 -32.43 -18.73
N VAL A 351 -11.40 -32.96 -18.36
CA VAL A 351 -10.14 -32.20 -18.35
C VAL A 351 -9.76 -31.76 -19.77
N GLU A 352 -10.02 -32.59 -20.78
CA GLU A 352 -9.84 -32.25 -22.20
C GLU A 352 -10.71 -31.07 -22.62
N ASP A 353 -12.01 -31.09 -22.29
CA ASP A 353 -12.96 -30.02 -22.56
C ASP A 353 -12.53 -28.70 -21.89
N LEU A 354 -12.13 -28.78 -20.61
CA LEU A 354 -11.60 -27.64 -19.87
C LEU A 354 -10.39 -27.02 -20.54
N LYS A 355 -9.44 -27.83 -20.99
CA LYS A 355 -8.24 -27.37 -21.68
C LYS A 355 -8.58 -26.68 -23.00
N LEU A 356 -9.49 -27.26 -23.78
CA LEU A 356 -9.89 -26.77 -25.09
C LEU A 356 -10.68 -25.46 -25.00
N ARG A 357 -11.75 -25.43 -24.19
CA ARG A 357 -12.62 -24.26 -24.04
C ARG A 357 -11.99 -23.16 -23.19
N GLY A 358 -11.28 -23.54 -22.13
CA GLY A 358 -10.52 -22.60 -21.29
C GLY A 358 -9.30 -22.03 -22.00
N LYS A 359 -8.88 -22.59 -23.15
CA LYS A 359 -7.69 -22.18 -23.91
C LYS A 359 -6.46 -22.07 -23.01
N ILE A 360 -6.32 -23.02 -22.09
CA ILE A 360 -5.24 -23.03 -21.10
C ILE A 360 -4.12 -24.00 -21.52
N SER A 361 -2.90 -23.70 -21.09
CA SER A 361 -1.75 -24.55 -21.38
C SER A 361 -1.78 -25.83 -20.55
N LYS A 362 -1.00 -26.85 -20.96
CA LYS A 362 -0.81 -28.07 -20.17
C LYS A 362 -0.31 -27.77 -18.76
N ASN A 363 0.55 -26.76 -18.61
CA ASN A 363 1.07 -26.33 -17.31
C ASN A 363 -0.05 -25.82 -16.39
N VAL A 364 -0.99 -25.04 -16.91
CA VAL A 364 -2.13 -24.55 -16.11
C VAL A 364 -3.05 -25.71 -15.71
N VAL A 365 -3.28 -26.68 -16.59
CA VAL A 365 -4.05 -27.89 -16.24
C VAL A 365 -3.40 -28.63 -15.06
N GLN A 366 -2.08 -28.85 -15.14
CA GLN A 366 -1.32 -29.51 -14.07
C GLN A 366 -1.43 -28.74 -12.74
N ILE A 367 -1.29 -27.41 -12.76
CA ILE A 367 -1.45 -26.58 -11.56
C ILE A 367 -2.85 -26.76 -10.95
N LEU A 368 -3.90 -26.74 -11.77
CA LEU A 368 -5.27 -26.96 -11.29
C LEU A 368 -5.46 -28.36 -10.69
N GLU A 369 -4.85 -29.37 -11.30
CA GLU A 369 -4.87 -30.76 -10.80
C GLU A 369 -4.17 -30.89 -9.45
N GLU A 370 -2.95 -30.35 -9.32
CA GLU A 370 -2.14 -30.34 -8.09
C GLU A 370 -2.88 -29.64 -6.92
N HIS A 371 -3.72 -28.65 -7.24
CA HIS A 371 -4.56 -27.94 -6.26
C HIS A 371 -5.94 -28.56 -6.07
N GLY A 372 -6.19 -29.75 -6.64
CA GLY A 372 -7.44 -30.49 -6.48
C GLY A 372 -8.66 -29.88 -7.20
N CYS A 373 -8.47 -28.87 -8.04
CA CYS A 373 -9.57 -28.19 -8.74
C CYS A 373 -10.28 -29.10 -9.75
N LEU A 374 -9.60 -30.15 -10.24
CA LEU A 374 -10.12 -31.06 -11.27
C LEU A 374 -10.76 -32.33 -10.68
N GLN A 375 -10.89 -32.41 -9.35
CA GLN A 375 -11.50 -33.58 -8.70
C GLN A 375 -12.95 -33.79 -9.19
N GLY A 376 -13.22 -35.01 -9.66
CA GLY A 376 -14.54 -35.40 -10.18
C GLY A 376 -14.77 -35.11 -11.66
N LEU A 377 -13.77 -34.60 -12.39
CA LEU A 377 -13.78 -34.58 -13.86
C LEU A 377 -13.07 -35.82 -14.41
N ASP A 378 -13.64 -36.41 -15.45
CA ASP A 378 -12.95 -37.45 -16.24
C ASP A 378 -11.86 -36.81 -17.12
N GLU A 379 -10.84 -37.58 -17.49
CA GLU A 379 -9.75 -37.11 -18.38
C GLU A 379 -10.27 -36.65 -19.75
N THR A 380 -11.20 -37.41 -20.33
CA THR A 380 -11.72 -37.21 -21.69
C THR A 380 -13.22 -37.48 -21.74
N ASP A 381 -13.92 -36.82 -22.65
CA ASP A 381 -15.33 -37.12 -22.91
C ASP A 381 -15.46 -38.48 -23.62
N GLN A 382 -16.18 -39.42 -23.01
CA GLN A 382 -16.45 -40.73 -23.63
C GLN A 382 -17.50 -40.64 -24.76
N LEU A 383 -18.23 -39.52 -24.86
CA LEU A 383 -19.26 -39.26 -25.87
C LEU A 383 -19.20 -37.78 -26.30
N SER A 384 -18.88 -37.52 -27.57
CA SER A 384 -18.99 -36.18 -28.17
C SER A 384 -20.34 -36.07 -28.88
N LEU A 385 -21.23 -35.17 -28.45
CA LEU A 385 -22.47 -34.86 -29.14
C LEU A 385 -22.31 -33.55 -29.92
N PHE A 386 -22.64 -33.58 -31.21
CA PHE A 386 -22.45 -32.49 -32.17
C PHE A 386 -23.29 -31.24 -31.90
#